data_AF-A0A925D5S2-F1
#
_entry.id   AF-A0A925D5S2-F1
#
_cell.length_a   1.000
_cell.length_b   1.000
_cell.length_c   1.000
_cell.angle_alpha   90.00
_cell.angle_beta   90.00
_cell.angle_gamma   90.00
#
_symmetry.space_group_name_H-M   'P 1'
#
loop_
_entity.id
_entity.type
_entity.pdbx_description
1 polymer ?
#
loop_
_entity_poly.entity_id
_entity_poly.type
_entity_poly.pdbx_seq_one_letter_code
_entity_poly.pdbx_strand_id
1 'polypeptide(L)'
;MAIGADPITAAIITIAGTRGRRLKGFIVRKEAKQHGTGRDVEGPVSPGERCVIVEDVVTTGGSSLAAIEKAEAFGLKVLGVLAIIDRLEGGAAALAAKGYKLQTLLSIRDFGIEPAA
;
A
#
# COMPACT_ATOMS: atom_id res chain seq x y z
N MET A 1 -3.84 12.54 -0.76
CA MET A 1 -4.72 11.36 -0.78
C MET A 1 -4.12 10.41 -1.82
N ALA A 2 -3.96 9.11 -1.51
CA ALA A 2 -3.56 8.13 -2.52
C ALA A 2 -4.84 7.72 -3.25
N ILE A 3 -5.13 8.34 -4.40
CA ILE A 3 -6.43 8.16 -5.07
C ILE A 3 -6.48 6.82 -5.83
N GLY A 4 -5.34 6.29 -6.29
CA GLY A 4 -5.29 5.08 -7.11
C GLY A 4 -5.51 3.76 -6.36
N ALA A 5 -4.94 3.63 -5.16
CA ALA A 5 -4.96 2.39 -4.38
C ALA A 5 -6.29 2.11 -3.66
N ASP A 6 -7.04 3.15 -3.31
CA ASP A 6 -8.30 3.05 -2.57
C ASP A 6 -9.36 2.18 -3.30
N PRO A 7 -9.70 2.42 -4.59
CA PRO A 7 -10.66 1.57 -5.30
C PRO A 7 -10.14 0.15 -5.52
N ILE A 8 -8.83 -0.05 -5.67
CA ILE A 8 -8.21 -1.39 -5.77
C ILE A 8 -8.43 -2.16 -4.46
N THR A 9 -8.19 -1.50 -3.33
CA THR A 9 -8.38 -2.06 -1.99
C THR A 9 -9.85 -2.42 -1.76
N ALA A 10 -10.77 -1.52 -2.12
CA ALA A 10 -12.21 -1.79 -2.04
C ALA A 10 -12.60 -3.01 -2.89
N ALA A 11 -12.13 -3.11 -4.13
CA ALA A 11 -12.39 -4.25 -5.01
C ALA A 11 -11.86 -5.57 -4.43
N ILE A 12 -10.64 -5.59 -3.88
CA ILE A 12 -10.05 -6.78 -3.22
C ILE A 12 -10.96 -7.26 -2.09
N ILE A 13 -11.42 -6.35 -1.23
CA ILE A 13 -12.27 -6.67 -0.08
C ILE A 13 -13.64 -7.18 -0.53
N THR A 14 -14.25 -6.52 -1.52
CA THR A 14 -15.54 -6.95 -2.09
C THR A 14 -15.44 -8.35 -2.67
N ILE A 15 -14.46 -8.60 -3.54
CA ILE A 15 -14.26 -9.92 -4.15
C ILE A 15 -13.95 -10.98 -3.10
N ALA A 16 -13.13 -10.67 -2.10
CA ALA A 16 -12.88 -11.58 -0.97
C ALA A 16 -14.19 -11.95 -0.25
N GLY A 17 -15.05 -10.96 0.03
CA GLY A 17 -16.37 -11.17 0.63
C GLY A 17 -17.26 -12.09 -0.21
N THR A 18 -17.32 -11.89 -1.54
CA THR A 18 -18.09 -12.78 -2.44
C THR A 18 -17.56 -14.21 -2.46
N ARG A 19 -16.29 -14.42 -2.10
CA ARG A 19 -15.62 -15.72 -2.01
C ARG A 19 -15.59 -16.28 -0.58
N GLY A 20 -16.36 -15.73 0.35
CA GLY A 20 -16.42 -16.17 1.74
C GLY A 20 -15.15 -15.89 2.56
N ARG A 21 -14.23 -15.05 2.06
CA ARG A 21 -13.01 -14.66 2.77
C ARG A 21 -13.24 -13.35 3.51
N ARG A 22 -12.97 -13.35 4.82
CA ARG A 22 -13.03 -12.13 5.63
C ARG A 22 -11.72 -11.36 5.53
N LEU A 23 -11.76 -10.22 4.84
CA LEU A 23 -10.68 -9.23 4.80
C LEU A 23 -11.21 -7.88 5.26
N LYS A 24 -10.34 -7.08 5.88
CA LYS A 24 -10.59 -5.70 6.28
C LYS A 24 -9.78 -4.78 5.37
N GLY A 25 -10.32 -3.57 5.15
CA GLY A 25 -9.60 -2.49 4.47
C GLY A 25 -9.27 -1.37 5.43
N PHE A 26 -8.24 -0.61 5.08
CA PHE A 26 -7.96 0.68 5.69
C PHE A 26 -7.32 1.60 4.66
N ILE A 27 -7.39 2.89 4.93
CA ILE A 27 -6.78 3.94 4.10
C ILE A 27 -5.77 4.68 4.97
N VAL A 28 -4.59 4.92 4.42
CA VAL A 28 -3.57 5.76 5.05
C VAL A 28 -3.64 7.15 4.43
N ARG A 29 -3.92 8.17 5.25
CA ARG A 29 -4.02 9.55 4.78
C ARG A 29 -2.62 10.12 4.55
N LYS A 30 -2.47 10.92 3.50
CA LYS A 30 -1.22 11.66 3.23
C LYS A 30 -0.95 12.73 4.30
N GLU A 31 -2.01 13.39 4.76
CA GLU A 31 -1.97 14.42 5.80
C GLU A 31 -2.97 14.09 6.91
N ALA A 32 -2.59 14.35 8.16
CA ALA A 32 -3.47 14.16 9.31
C ALA A 32 -4.70 15.09 9.22
N LYS A 33 -5.82 14.70 9.83
CA LYS A 33 -6.99 15.58 9.96
C LYS A 33 -6.63 16.76 10.87
N GLN A 34 -6.84 18.00 10.40
CA GLN A 34 -6.70 19.22 11.22
C GLN A 34 -7.83 19.40 12.26
N HIS A 35 -8.95 18.67 12.15
CA HIS A 35 -10.05 18.66 13.11
C HIS A 35 -10.54 17.22 13.36
N GLY A 36 -10.69 16.85 14.63
CA GLY A 36 -11.09 15.50 15.08
C GLY A 36 -9.94 14.71 15.74
N THR A 37 -9.98 13.38 15.72
CA THR A 37 -9.01 12.51 16.41
C THR A 37 -7.61 12.43 15.76
N GLY A 38 -7.35 13.20 14.71
CA GLY A 38 -6.02 13.30 14.07
C GLY A 38 -5.44 11.99 13.49
N ARG A 39 -6.25 10.95 13.27
CA ARG A 39 -5.75 9.62 12.90
C ARG A 39 -5.33 9.57 11.42
N ASP A 40 -4.11 9.08 11.19
CA ASP A 40 -3.57 8.82 9.85
C ASP A 40 -4.14 7.56 9.19
N VAL A 41 -4.70 6.64 9.98
CA VAL A 41 -5.27 5.36 9.52
C VAL A 41 -6.79 5.36 9.71
N GLU A 42 -7.54 5.13 8.63
CA GLU A 42 -9.00 5.03 8.62
C GLU A 42 -9.45 3.64 8.21
N GLY A 43 -10.27 2.96 9.02
CA GLY A 43 -10.80 1.62 8.74
C GLY A 43 -11.01 0.80 10.00
N PRO A 44 -11.71 -0.35 9.93
CA PRO A 44 -12.02 -1.21 11.08
C PRO A 44 -10.81 -2.08 11.54
N VAL A 45 -9.62 -1.50 11.58
CA VAL A 45 -8.36 -2.16 11.95
C VAL A 45 -7.97 -1.84 13.40
N SER A 46 -7.16 -2.71 13.99
CA SER A 46 -6.71 -2.57 15.39
C SER A 46 -5.21 -2.86 15.52
N PRO A 47 -4.52 -2.25 16.51
CA PRO A 47 -3.11 -2.57 16.78
C PRO A 47 -2.86 -4.06 16.94
N GLY A 48 -1.74 -4.54 16.43
CA GLY A 48 -1.35 -5.95 16.42
C GLY A 48 -1.84 -6.75 15.21
N GLU A 49 -2.83 -6.24 14.46
CA GLU A 49 -3.28 -6.88 13.22
C GLU A 49 -2.21 -6.81 12.13
N ARG A 50 -2.17 -7.84 11.27
CA ARG A 50 -1.24 -7.93 10.14
C ARG A 50 -1.87 -7.34 8.89
N CYS A 51 -1.12 -6.57 8.12
CA CYS A 51 -1.60 -5.96 6.89
C CYS A 51 -0.57 -5.99 5.76
N VAL A 52 -1.03 -5.73 4.55
CA VAL A 52 -0.21 -5.38 3.39
C VAL A 52 -0.59 -3.99 2.93
N ILE A 53 0.37 -3.23 2.43
CA ILE A 53 0.10 -1.95 1.74
C ILE A 53 -0.21 -2.26 0.29
N VAL A 54 -1.22 -1.59 -0.27
CA VAL A 54 -1.62 -1.72 -1.67
C VAL A 54 -1.31 -0.40 -2.38
N GLU A 55 -0.70 -0.48 -3.55
CA GLU A 55 -0.40 0.63 -4.44
C GLU A 55 -0.96 0.33 -5.84
N ASP A 56 -1.22 1.37 -6.62
CA ASP A 56 -1.46 1.25 -8.05
C ASP A 56 -0.12 1.14 -8.80
N VAL A 57 0.78 2.10 -8.59
CA VAL A 57 2.08 2.19 -9.26
C VAL A 57 3.18 2.50 -8.26
N VAL A 58 4.27 1.74 -8.29
CA VAL A 58 5.48 2.02 -7.50
C VAL A 58 6.56 2.60 -8.41
N THR A 59 7.11 3.75 -7.99
CA THR A 59 8.29 4.39 -8.59
C THR A 59 9.50 4.22 -7.69
N THR A 60 9.77 5.20 -6.82
CA THR A 60 10.88 5.21 -5.85
C THR A 60 10.53 4.52 -4.54
N GLY A 61 9.26 4.15 -4.33
CA GLY A 61 8.77 3.53 -3.09
C GLY A 61 8.50 4.49 -1.93
N GLY A 62 8.74 5.81 -2.11
CA GLY A 62 8.58 6.80 -1.04
C GLY A 62 7.15 6.90 -0.48
N SER A 63 6.14 6.81 -1.35
CA SER A 63 4.72 6.78 -0.92
C SER A 63 4.45 5.57 -0.02
N SER A 64 4.89 4.40 -0.46
CA SER A 64 4.68 3.15 0.26
C SER A 64 5.38 3.18 1.61
N LEU A 65 6.64 3.62 1.67
CA LEU A 65 7.37 3.76 2.94
C LEU A 65 6.68 4.71 3.93
N ALA A 66 6.17 5.86 3.46
CA ALA A 66 5.41 6.77 4.31
C ALA A 66 4.09 6.15 4.82
N ALA A 67 3.42 5.34 3.98
CA ALA A 67 2.23 4.62 4.38
C ALA A 67 2.52 3.52 5.42
N ILE A 68 3.64 2.81 5.25
CA ILE A 68 4.14 1.81 6.20
C ILE A 68 4.41 2.46 7.55
N GLU A 69 5.17 3.56 7.59
CA GLU A 69 5.51 4.26 8.83
C GLU A 69 4.25 4.65 9.63
N LYS A 70 3.25 5.22 8.96
CA LYS A 70 1.96 5.58 9.58
C LYS A 70 1.17 4.36 10.05
N ALA A 71 1.17 3.27 9.28
CA ALA A 71 0.50 2.02 9.66
C ALA A 71 1.16 1.37 10.89
N GLU A 72 2.50 1.36 10.94
CA GLU A 72 3.26 0.84 12.07
C GLU A 72 3.14 1.74 13.31
N ALA A 73 3.12 3.07 13.14
CA ALA A 73 2.87 4.02 14.22
C ALA A 73 1.46 3.85 14.84
N PHE A 74 0.48 3.44 14.03
CA PHE A 74 -0.84 3.03 14.52
C PHE A 74 -0.79 1.67 15.26
N GLY A 75 0.26 0.88 15.06
CA GLY A 75 0.47 -0.43 15.69
C GLY A 75 0.14 -1.63 14.79
N LEU A 76 -0.05 -1.43 13.48
CA LEU A 76 -0.21 -2.54 12.54
C LEU A 76 1.14 -3.24 12.29
N LYS A 77 1.10 -4.52 11.93
CA LYS A 77 2.26 -5.31 11.49
C LYS A 77 2.25 -5.41 9.98
N VAL A 78 3.04 -4.56 9.31
CA VAL A 78 3.13 -4.55 7.85
C VAL A 78 3.96 -5.75 7.37
N LEU A 79 3.41 -6.51 6.41
CA LEU A 79 4.07 -7.69 5.85
C LEU A 79 4.80 -7.42 4.53
N GLY A 80 4.52 -6.30 3.88
CA GLY A 80 5.06 -5.93 2.58
C GLY A 80 4.10 -5.06 1.78
N VAL A 81 4.45 -4.84 0.51
CA VAL A 81 3.73 -3.99 -0.43
C VAL A 81 3.29 -4.81 -1.63
N LEU A 82 2.04 -4.63 -2.05
CA LEU A 82 1.50 -5.11 -3.31
C LEU A 82 1.26 -3.92 -4.22
N ALA A 83 1.64 -4.02 -5.50
CA ALA A 83 1.33 -3.01 -6.50
C ALA A 83 0.82 -3.63 -7.80
N ILE A 84 0.09 -2.86 -8.60
CA ILE A 84 -0.22 -3.32 -9.97
C ILE A 84 1.03 -3.21 -10.83
N ILE A 85 1.69 -2.05 -10.85
CA ILE A 85 2.83 -1.77 -11.75
C ILE A 85 4.07 -1.35 -10.96
N ASP A 86 5.21 -1.97 -11.24
CA ASP A 86 6.54 -1.45 -10.87
C ASP A 86 7.14 -0.65 -12.05
N ARG A 87 7.48 0.62 -11.82
CA ARG A 87 8.20 1.43 -12.83
C ARG A 87 9.70 1.15 -12.89
N LEU A 88 10.21 0.29 -12.01
CA LEU A 88 11.62 -0.09 -11.92
C LEU A 88 12.55 1.10 -11.64
N GLU A 89 12.05 2.13 -10.95
CA GLU A 89 12.77 3.35 -10.57
C GLU A 89 13.36 3.25 -9.14
N GLY A 90 13.76 2.04 -8.73
CA GLY A 90 14.42 1.78 -7.44
C GLY A 90 13.48 1.48 -6.25
N GLY A 91 12.16 1.51 -6.43
CA GLY A 91 11.21 1.25 -5.35
C GLY A 91 11.35 -0.11 -4.67
N ALA A 92 11.59 -1.17 -5.43
CA ALA A 92 11.86 -2.50 -4.88
C ALA A 92 13.09 -2.52 -3.96
N ALA A 93 14.17 -1.86 -4.38
CA ALA A 93 15.41 -1.77 -3.59
C ALA A 93 15.21 -0.92 -2.32
N ALA A 94 14.49 0.19 -2.43
CA ALA A 94 14.19 1.06 -1.30
C ALA A 94 13.36 0.34 -0.22
N LEU A 95 12.35 -0.43 -0.62
CA LEU A 95 11.54 -1.26 0.28
C LEU A 95 12.36 -2.40 0.91
N ALA A 96 13.17 -3.10 0.10
CA ALA A 96 14.01 -4.19 0.58
C ALA A 96 15.06 -3.72 1.60
N ALA A 97 15.64 -2.53 1.40
CA ALA A 97 16.57 -1.92 2.36
C ALA A 97 15.94 -1.64 3.73
N LYS A 98 14.61 -1.58 3.81
CA LYS A 98 13.83 -1.44 5.04
C LYS A 98 13.21 -2.77 5.52
N GLY A 99 13.53 -3.88 4.86
CA GLY A 99 13.03 -5.22 5.21
C GLY A 99 11.66 -5.57 4.61
N TYR A 100 11.12 -4.75 3.70
CA TYR A 100 9.82 -4.98 3.08
C TYR A 100 9.96 -5.60 1.69
N LYS A 101 9.15 -6.62 1.42
CA LYS A 101 9.03 -7.20 0.08
C LYS A 101 8.01 -6.41 -0.74
N LEU A 102 8.38 -6.06 -1.98
CA LEU A 102 7.46 -5.62 -3.01
C LEU A 102 7.05 -6.81 -3.88
N GLN A 103 5.76 -6.95 -4.15
CA GLN A 103 5.24 -7.86 -5.16
C GLN A 103 4.33 -7.08 -6.12
N THR A 104 4.57 -7.23 -7.42
CA THR A 104 3.82 -6.53 -8.46
C THR A 104 3.15 -7.50 -9.43
N LEU A 105 2.09 -7.05 -10.10
CA LEU A 105 1.45 -7.82 -11.18
C LEU A 105 2.20 -7.63 -12.50
N LEU A 106 2.65 -6.41 -12.75
CA LEU A 106 3.34 -5.99 -13.97
C LEU A 106 4.52 -5.09 -13.60
N SER A 107 5.39 -4.91 -14.57
CA SER A 107 6.41 -3.89 -14.64
C SER A 107 6.13 -2.96 -15.82
N ILE A 108 6.79 -1.80 -15.86
CA ILE A 108 6.75 -0.89 -17.01
C ILE A 108 7.18 -1.57 -18.32
N ARG A 109 8.03 -2.60 -18.24
CA ARG A 109 8.50 -3.38 -19.40
C ARG A 109 7.41 -4.24 -20.02
N ASP A 110 6.40 -4.67 -19.27
CA ASP A 110 5.26 -5.41 -19.82
C ASP A 110 4.42 -4.56 -20.80
N PHE A 111 4.63 -3.24 -20.80
CA PHE A 111 4.05 -2.29 -21.73
C PHE A 111 5.00 -1.92 -22.88
N GLY A 112 6.17 -2.57 -23.00
CA GLY A 112 7.17 -2.26 -24.03
C GLY A 112 7.92 -0.95 -23.78
N ILE A 113 7.95 -0.47 -22.53
CA ILE A 113 8.59 0.78 -22.13
C ILE A 113 9.80 0.48 -21.25
N GLU A 114 10.96 1.09 -21.54
CA GLU A 114 12.12 1.01 -20.66
C GLU A 114 12.04 2.03 -19.51
N PRO A 115 12.51 1.68 -18.31
CA PRO A 115 12.58 2.60 -17.17
C PRO A 115 13.40 3.85 -17.51
N ALA A 116 12.99 5.00 -16.99
CA ALA A 116 13.82 6.20 -17.05
C ALA A 116 15.10 5.96 -16.25
N ALA A 117 16.25 6.19 -16.88
CA ALA A 117 17.58 6.04 -16.28
C ALA A 117 17.80 6.99 -15.09
#